data_AF-A0A6G6W586-F1
#
_entry.id   AF-A0A6G6W586-F1
#
_cell.length_a   1.000
_cell.length_b   1.000
_cell.length_c   1.000
_cell.angle_alpha   90.00
_cell.angle_beta   90.00
_cell.angle_gamma   90.00
#
_symmetry.space_group_name_H-M   'P 1'
#
loop_
_entity.id
_entity.type
_entity.pdbx_description
1 polymer ?
#
loop_
_entity_poly.entity_id
_entity_poly.type
_entity_poly.pdbx_seq_one_letter_code
_entity_poly.pdbx_strand_id
1 'polypeptide(L)'
;MTTTKTTGVTGEHTTDGRPNIATTLTPFLAIRGAREALDFYRDVFGARVTDVTEFDGLVVHASLDFGQGLLQLGEPNPQFGLVPAPEGDADCYSIGIYVPDVDAATARAVDAGATIREEPATFVSGDRYSSIRDPFGVRWSVMTRVEDLSEEESAARVAEWAASAGGGGGGSGDSDAG
;
A
#
# COMPACT_ATOMS: atom_id res chain seq x y z
N MET A 1 -43.62 7.53 11.00
CA MET A 1 -42.36 8.02 10.43
C MET A 1 -41.25 7.56 11.35
N THR A 2 -40.50 6.54 10.96
CA THR A 2 -39.38 6.03 11.75
C THR A 2 -38.19 6.94 11.48
N THR A 3 -37.68 7.63 12.49
CA THR A 3 -36.49 8.46 12.34
C THR A 3 -35.30 7.54 12.08
N THR A 4 -34.85 7.47 10.83
CA THR A 4 -33.65 6.72 10.47
C THR A 4 -32.47 7.34 11.21
N LYS A 5 -31.79 6.55 12.04
CA LYS A 5 -30.57 6.96 12.72
C LYS A 5 -29.49 7.21 11.66
N THR A 6 -28.99 8.43 11.58
CA THR A 6 -27.99 8.87 10.59
C THR A 6 -26.57 9.00 11.15
N THR A 7 -26.37 8.68 12.43
CA THR A 7 -25.06 8.77 13.10
C THR A 7 -24.40 7.40 13.24
N GLY A 8 -23.07 7.39 13.26
CA GLY A 8 -22.26 6.20 13.50
C GLY A 8 -22.69 5.46 14.76
N VAL A 9 -22.73 4.13 14.68
CA VAL A 9 -23.08 3.27 15.80
C VAL A 9 -21.82 2.76 16.48
N THR A 10 -21.89 2.62 17.80
CA THR A 10 -20.86 1.99 18.61
C THR A 10 -21.47 0.76 19.29
N GLY A 11 -20.81 -0.38 19.16
CA GLY A 11 -21.26 -1.70 19.62
C GLY A 11 -20.17 -2.76 19.47
N GLU A 12 -20.53 -4.03 19.49
CA GLU A 12 -19.57 -5.15 19.49
C GLU A 12 -18.63 -5.17 18.28
N HIS A 13 -19.11 -4.78 17.10
CA HIS A 13 -18.38 -4.90 15.84
C HIS A 13 -18.01 -3.54 15.21
N THR A 14 -18.37 -2.44 15.85
CA THR A 14 -18.28 -1.10 15.25
C THR A 14 -17.98 -0.06 16.32
N THR A 15 -17.12 0.90 15.99
CA THR A 15 -16.83 2.08 16.81
C THR A 15 -17.06 3.32 15.98
N ASP A 16 -18.01 4.16 16.39
CA ASP A 16 -18.40 5.41 15.73
C ASP A 16 -18.69 5.24 14.23
N GLY A 17 -19.34 4.12 13.87
CA GLY A 17 -19.69 3.78 12.48
C GLY A 17 -18.58 3.10 11.68
N ARG A 18 -17.35 3.01 12.21
CA ARG A 18 -16.24 2.26 11.58
C ARG A 18 -16.28 0.79 12.03
N PRO A 19 -16.30 -0.20 11.12
CA PRO A 19 -16.09 -1.60 11.48
C PRO A 19 -14.76 -1.78 12.22
N ASN A 20 -14.72 -2.55 13.30
CA ASN A 20 -13.51 -2.66 14.12
C ASN A 20 -12.30 -3.24 13.36
N ILE A 21 -12.53 -4.00 12.28
CA ILE A 21 -11.51 -4.55 11.38
C ILE A 21 -10.94 -3.54 10.39
N ALA A 22 -11.66 -2.43 10.13
CA ALA A 22 -11.29 -1.46 9.13
C ALA A 22 -10.47 -0.32 9.75
N THR A 23 -9.47 0.16 9.04
CA THR A 23 -8.91 1.50 9.28
C THR A 23 -9.91 2.57 8.85
N THR A 24 -9.72 3.81 9.29
CA THR A 24 -10.58 4.94 8.87
C THR A 24 -10.59 5.12 7.35
N LEU A 25 -9.47 4.84 6.69
CA LEU A 25 -9.38 4.76 5.23
C LEU A 25 -9.46 3.30 4.78
N THR A 26 -10.20 3.05 3.71
CA THR A 26 -10.26 1.77 3.00
C THR A 26 -10.18 2.08 1.51
N PRO A 27 -8.99 2.02 0.89
CA PRO A 27 -8.85 2.33 -0.53
C PRO A 27 -9.58 1.32 -1.40
N PHE A 28 -10.01 1.76 -2.59
CA PHE A 28 -10.47 0.89 -3.65
C PHE A 28 -9.52 0.98 -4.84
N LEU A 29 -8.97 -0.14 -5.30
CA LEU A 29 -8.08 -0.20 -6.47
C LEU A 29 -8.81 -0.78 -7.68
N ALA A 30 -8.81 -0.03 -8.78
CA ALA A 30 -9.23 -0.54 -10.08
C ALA A 30 -8.07 -1.30 -10.73
N ILE A 31 -8.17 -2.63 -10.75
CA ILE A 31 -7.08 -3.53 -11.17
C ILE A 31 -7.57 -4.42 -12.29
N ARG A 32 -6.84 -4.42 -13.43
CA ARG A 32 -7.03 -5.42 -14.48
C ARG A 32 -6.51 -6.77 -13.97
N GLY A 33 -7.30 -7.83 -14.06
CA GLY A 33 -6.93 -9.13 -13.46
C GLY A 33 -7.16 -9.13 -11.95
N ALA A 34 -8.31 -8.59 -11.53
CA ALA A 34 -8.65 -8.46 -10.12
C ALA A 34 -8.67 -9.81 -9.40
N ARG A 35 -9.02 -10.91 -10.10
CA ARG A 35 -8.99 -12.27 -9.54
C ARG A 35 -7.58 -12.66 -9.13
N GLU A 36 -6.65 -12.54 -10.06
CA GLU A 36 -5.25 -12.91 -9.89
C GLU A 36 -4.59 -12.02 -8.82
N ALA A 37 -5.02 -10.76 -8.71
CA ALA A 37 -4.58 -9.87 -7.63
C ALA A 37 -5.00 -10.37 -6.25
N LEU A 38 -6.23 -10.91 -6.09
CA LEU A 38 -6.65 -11.51 -4.82
C LEU A 38 -5.75 -12.68 -4.42
N ASP A 39 -5.38 -13.53 -5.38
CA ASP A 39 -4.47 -14.65 -5.15
C ASP A 39 -3.08 -14.16 -4.72
N PHE A 40 -2.53 -13.18 -5.45
CA PHE A 40 -1.25 -12.57 -5.11
C PHE A 40 -1.24 -11.97 -3.70
N TYR A 41 -2.23 -11.16 -3.33
CA TYR A 41 -2.24 -10.52 -2.01
C TYR A 41 -2.45 -11.51 -0.86
N ARG A 42 -3.20 -12.59 -1.08
CA ARG A 42 -3.28 -13.70 -0.13
C ARG A 42 -1.92 -14.36 0.07
N ASP A 43 -1.25 -14.72 -1.02
CA ASP A 43 -0.05 -15.57 -0.94
C ASP A 43 1.21 -14.78 -0.53
N VAL A 44 1.31 -13.51 -0.95
CA VAL A 44 2.45 -12.63 -0.65
C VAL A 44 2.30 -11.96 0.71
N PHE A 45 1.13 -11.36 0.98
CA PHE A 45 0.88 -10.54 2.17
C PHE A 45 0.02 -11.21 3.24
N GLY A 46 -0.48 -12.42 3.00
CA GLY A 46 -1.34 -13.12 3.96
C GLY A 46 -2.75 -12.53 4.06
N ALA A 47 -3.19 -11.77 3.06
CA ALA A 47 -4.50 -11.15 3.07
C ALA A 47 -5.62 -12.19 3.11
N ARG A 48 -6.64 -11.96 3.94
CA ARG A 48 -7.86 -12.76 3.97
C ARG A 48 -8.92 -12.12 3.08
N VAL A 49 -9.35 -12.84 2.04
CA VAL A 49 -10.49 -12.40 1.22
C VAL A 49 -11.77 -12.57 2.03
N THR A 50 -12.49 -11.48 2.27
CA THR A 50 -13.68 -11.43 3.13
C THR A 50 -14.98 -11.40 2.35
N ASP A 51 -14.95 -10.82 1.16
CA ASP A 51 -16.10 -10.70 0.27
C ASP A 51 -15.61 -10.62 -1.18
N VAL A 52 -16.38 -11.21 -2.09
CA VAL A 52 -16.17 -11.14 -3.55
C VAL A 52 -17.52 -11.06 -4.23
N THR A 53 -17.73 -9.99 -5.00
CA THR A 53 -18.89 -9.81 -5.86
C THR A 53 -18.45 -9.88 -7.32
N GLU A 54 -19.19 -10.66 -8.11
CA GLU A 54 -18.87 -10.93 -9.51
C GLU A 54 -20.03 -10.57 -10.43
N PHE A 55 -19.70 -10.07 -11.62
CA PHE A 55 -20.65 -9.86 -12.71
C PHE A 55 -20.03 -10.35 -14.01
N ASP A 56 -20.73 -11.22 -14.74
CA ASP A 56 -20.25 -11.84 -15.98
C ASP A 56 -18.83 -12.46 -15.87
N GLY A 57 -18.51 -13.04 -14.70
CA GLY A 57 -17.22 -13.68 -14.42
C GLY A 57 -16.08 -12.72 -14.02
N LEU A 58 -16.33 -11.42 -14.01
CA LEU A 58 -15.39 -10.39 -13.58
C LEU A 58 -15.62 -10.02 -12.11
N VAL A 59 -14.54 -9.87 -11.34
CA VAL A 59 -14.61 -9.36 -9.96
C VAL A 59 -14.90 -7.86 -10.03
N VAL A 60 -16.12 -7.46 -9.70
CA VAL A 60 -16.51 -6.02 -9.69
C VAL A 60 -16.21 -5.36 -8.35
N HIS A 61 -16.14 -6.16 -7.29
CA HIS A 61 -15.74 -5.72 -5.96
C HIS A 61 -15.24 -6.92 -5.16
N ALA A 62 -14.18 -6.71 -4.39
CA ALA A 62 -13.72 -7.64 -3.38
C ALA A 62 -13.15 -6.86 -2.19
N SER A 63 -13.20 -7.47 -1.01
CA SER A 63 -12.62 -6.90 0.22
C SER A 63 -11.55 -7.83 0.79
N LEU A 64 -10.37 -7.27 1.03
CA LEU A 64 -9.19 -7.92 1.61
C LEU A 64 -8.95 -7.39 3.02
N ASP A 65 -8.81 -8.31 3.97
CA ASP A 65 -8.50 -8.04 5.37
C ASP A 65 -7.05 -8.41 5.68
N PHE A 66 -6.29 -7.44 6.20
CA PHE A 66 -4.89 -7.58 6.61
C PHE A 66 -4.74 -7.64 8.14
N GLY A 67 -5.83 -7.86 8.88
CA GLY A 67 -5.88 -7.94 10.35
C GLY A 67 -6.12 -6.59 11.01
N GLN A 68 -5.46 -5.53 10.55
CA GLN A 68 -5.66 -4.15 11.02
C GLN A 68 -5.80 -3.16 9.86
N GLY A 69 -6.77 -3.40 8.99
CA GLY A 69 -7.02 -2.57 7.82
C GLY A 69 -7.63 -3.37 6.68
N LEU A 70 -8.39 -2.67 5.84
CA LEU A 70 -9.02 -3.24 4.67
C LEU A 70 -8.49 -2.58 3.39
N LEU A 71 -8.41 -3.37 2.34
CA LEU A 71 -8.25 -2.91 0.96
C LEU A 71 -9.42 -3.46 0.15
N GLN A 72 -9.96 -2.64 -0.74
CA GLN A 72 -10.95 -3.09 -1.72
C GLN A 72 -10.35 -3.03 -3.11
N LEU A 73 -10.82 -3.89 -4.00
CA LEU A 73 -10.44 -3.86 -5.41
C LEU A 73 -11.54 -4.40 -6.30
N GLY A 74 -11.41 -4.14 -7.59
CA GLY A 74 -12.25 -4.72 -8.64
C GLY A 74 -11.74 -4.34 -10.02
N GLU A 75 -12.33 -4.97 -11.03
CA GLU A 75 -12.04 -4.67 -12.43
C GLU A 75 -12.42 -3.22 -12.78
N PRO A 76 -11.65 -2.56 -13.66
CA PRO A 76 -12.00 -1.23 -14.13
C PRO A 76 -13.38 -1.21 -14.80
N ASN A 77 -14.13 -0.13 -14.58
CA ASN A 77 -15.41 0.11 -15.19
C ASN A 77 -15.50 1.54 -15.75
N PRO A 78 -15.21 1.73 -17.05
CA PRO A 78 -15.25 3.05 -17.68
C PRO A 78 -16.61 3.75 -17.62
N GLN A 79 -17.71 3.01 -17.52
CA GLN A 79 -19.06 3.59 -17.41
C GLN A 79 -19.22 4.41 -16.12
N PHE A 80 -18.50 4.05 -15.06
CA PHE A 80 -18.48 4.78 -13.78
C PHE A 80 -17.24 5.67 -13.62
N GLY A 81 -16.40 5.81 -14.66
CA GLY A 81 -15.12 6.50 -14.56
C GLY A 81 -14.08 5.78 -13.69
N LEU A 82 -14.30 4.51 -13.38
CA LEU A 82 -13.37 3.67 -12.63
C LEU A 82 -12.31 3.13 -13.61
N VAL A 83 -11.14 3.74 -13.61
CA VAL A 83 -10.07 3.45 -14.56
C VAL A 83 -8.85 2.86 -13.85
N PRO A 84 -8.08 1.96 -14.50
CA PRO A 84 -6.86 1.44 -13.90
C PRO A 84 -5.78 2.53 -13.84
N ALA A 85 -4.67 2.23 -13.16
CA ALA A 85 -3.47 3.05 -13.22
C ALA A 85 -3.00 3.23 -14.69
N PRO A 86 -2.31 4.34 -15.01
CA PRO A 86 -1.71 4.54 -16.33
C PRO A 86 -0.81 3.38 -16.74
N GLU A 87 -0.77 3.09 -18.04
CA GLU A 87 0.07 2.02 -18.58
C GLU A 87 1.56 2.36 -18.49
N GLY A 88 2.41 1.33 -18.47
CA GLY A 88 3.87 1.43 -18.35
C GLY A 88 4.39 1.33 -16.92
N ASP A 89 5.59 1.85 -16.70
CA ASP A 89 6.35 1.69 -15.45
C ASP A 89 6.19 2.87 -14.48
N ALA A 90 5.32 3.84 -14.81
CA ALA A 90 5.02 4.97 -13.96
C ALA A 90 3.98 4.60 -12.89
N ASP A 91 4.29 4.90 -11.63
CA ASP A 91 3.37 4.73 -10.51
C ASP A 91 2.61 6.03 -10.24
N CYS A 92 1.27 5.99 -10.20
CA CYS A 92 0.45 7.15 -9.83
C CYS A 92 0.05 7.18 -8.34
N TYR A 93 0.36 6.13 -7.59
CA TYR A 93 0.18 6.02 -6.14
C TYR A 93 1.09 4.94 -5.56
N SER A 94 1.13 4.86 -4.23
CA SER A 94 1.81 3.80 -3.49
C SER A 94 0.99 3.40 -2.28
N ILE A 95 0.93 2.10 -2.00
CA ILE A 95 0.27 1.57 -0.81
C ILE A 95 1.33 1.09 0.19
N GLY A 96 1.27 1.59 1.42
CA GLY A 96 2.12 1.12 2.52
C GLY A 96 1.50 -0.09 3.19
N ILE A 97 2.30 -1.13 3.43
CA ILE A 97 1.89 -2.30 4.19
C ILE A 97 2.97 -2.67 5.21
N TYR A 98 2.55 -2.83 6.45
CA TYR A 98 3.40 -3.44 7.47
C TYR A 98 3.26 -4.95 7.44
N VAL A 99 4.39 -5.65 7.36
CA VAL A 99 4.50 -7.10 7.41
C VAL A 99 5.46 -7.52 8.53
N PRO A 100 5.38 -8.76 9.03
CA PRO A 100 6.32 -9.24 10.04
C PRO A 100 7.78 -9.31 9.56
N ASP A 101 8.01 -9.51 8.26
CA ASP A 101 9.34 -9.67 7.67
C ASP A 101 9.35 -9.16 6.21
N VAL A 102 10.05 -8.04 5.99
CA VAL A 102 10.20 -7.42 4.66
C VAL A 102 10.95 -8.32 3.69
N ASP A 103 12.05 -8.96 4.10
CA ASP A 103 12.84 -9.78 3.18
C ASP A 103 12.04 -10.96 2.67
N ALA A 104 11.36 -11.66 3.58
CA ALA A 104 10.54 -12.81 3.23
C ALA A 104 9.35 -12.42 2.35
N ALA A 105 8.69 -11.29 2.64
CA ALA A 105 7.57 -10.80 1.83
C ALA A 105 8.03 -10.37 0.43
N THR A 106 9.16 -9.66 0.33
CA THR A 106 9.73 -9.21 -0.95
C THR A 106 10.18 -10.39 -1.80
N ALA A 107 10.83 -11.40 -1.21
CA ALA A 107 11.20 -12.62 -1.92
C ALA A 107 9.96 -13.34 -2.49
N ARG A 108 8.91 -13.55 -1.68
CA ARG A 108 7.64 -14.14 -2.15
C ARG A 108 6.99 -13.31 -3.27
N ALA A 109 7.04 -11.99 -3.16
CA ALA A 109 6.48 -11.10 -4.18
C ALA A 109 7.21 -11.27 -5.52
N VAL A 110 8.54 -11.33 -5.50
CA VAL A 110 9.36 -11.55 -6.70
C VAL A 110 9.10 -12.93 -7.31
N ASP A 111 9.02 -13.98 -6.49
CA ASP A 111 8.65 -15.32 -6.96
C ASP A 111 7.26 -15.34 -7.61
N ALA A 112 6.36 -14.46 -7.17
CA ALA A 112 5.03 -14.24 -7.73
C ALA A 112 4.98 -13.21 -8.89
N GLY A 113 6.14 -12.74 -9.37
CA GLY A 113 6.27 -11.89 -10.54
C GLY A 113 6.34 -10.38 -10.29
N ALA A 114 6.47 -9.93 -9.03
CA ALA A 114 6.71 -8.53 -8.72
C ALA A 114 8.13 -8.09 -9.13
N THR A 115 8.26 -6.82 -9.49
CA THR A 115 9.56 -6.18 -9.77
C THR A 115 10.03 -5.40 -8.55
N ILE A 116 11.28 -5.61 -8.13
CA ILE A 116 11.91 -4.78 -7.10
C ILE A 116 12.22 -3.40 -7.69
N ARG A 117 11.78 -2.35 -7.00
CA ARG A 117 12.12 -0.96 -7.28
C ARG A 117 13.21 -0.44 -6.34
N GLU A 118 13.15 -0.82 -5.07
CA GLU A 118 14.14 -0.51 -4.05
C GLU A 118 14.36 -1.77 -3.21
N GLU A 119 15.60 -2.25 -3.16
CA GLU A 119 15.98 -3.45 -2.41
C GLU A 119 15.73 -3.28 -0.90
N PRO A 120 15.45 -4.37 -0.16
CA PRO A 120 15.30 -4.33 1.29
C PRO A 120 16.47 -3.68 2.01
N ALA A 121 16.20 -2.57 2.70
CA ALA A 121 17.17 -1.83 3.49
C ALA A 121 16.55 -1.33 4.79
N THR A 122 17.37 -1.19 5.83
CA THR A 122 16.96 -0.52 7.07
C THR A 122 17.14 0.97 6.91
N PHE A 123 16.11 1.74 7.26
CA PHE A 123 16.12 3.19 7.20
C PHE A 123 16.22 3.81 8.60
N VAL A 124 16.67 5.07 8.68
CA VAL A 124 16.88 5.78 9.95
C VAL A 124 15.59 5.96 10.77
N SER A 125 14.42 5.76 10.15
CA SER A 125 13.11 5.75 10.83
C SER A 125 12.93 4.57 11.78
N GLY A 126 13.84 3.58 11.76
CA GLY A 126 13.71 2.32 12.49
C GLY A 126 12.91 1.26 11.73
N ASP A 127 12.53 1.53 10.49
CA ASP A 127 11.85 0.57 9.62
C ASP A 127 12.85 -0.14 8.71
N ARG A 128 12.65 -1.44 8.54
CA ARG A 128 13.12 -2.17 7.36
C ARG A 128 12.09 -1.96 6.25
N TYR A 129 12.55 -1.60 5.06
CA TYR A 129 11.72 -1.16 3.96
C TYR A 129 12.18 -1.78 2.64
N SER A 130 11.23 -2.06 1.74
CA SER A 130 11.51 -2.23 0.31
C SER A 130 10.38 -1.60 -0.52
N SER A 131 10.67 -1.30 -1.79
CA SER A 131 9.66 -0.91 -2.76
C SER A 131 9.56 -1.95 -3.85
N ILE A 132 8.35 -2.44 -4.10
CA ILE A 132 8.06 -3.37 -5.20
C ILE A 132 6.92 -2.82 -6.06
N ARG A 133 6.88 -3.23 -7.33
CA ARG A 133 5.72 -3.07 -8.21
C ARG A 133 5.19 -4.46 -8.53
N ASP A 134 3.94 -4.72 -8.16
CA ASP A 134 3.33 -6.03 -8.41
C ASP A 134 2.93 -6.21 -9.90
N PRO A 135 2.55 -7.42 -10.34
CA PRO A 135 2.16 -7.69 -11.72
C PRO A 135 0.96 -6.88 -12.22
N PHE A 136 0.20 -6.27 -11.31
CA PHE A 136 -1.03 -5.51 -11.59
C PHE A 136 -0.76 -4.00 -11.69
N GLY A 137 0.49 -3.58 -11.51
CA GLY A 137 0.90 -2.20 -11.59
C GLY A 137 0.63 -1.39 -10.32
N VAL A 138 0.53 -2.06 -9.16
CA VAL A 138 0.47 -1.37 -7.87
C VAL A 138 1.88 -1.26 -7.28
N ARG A 139 2.27 -0.05 -6.89
CA ARG A 139 3.46 0.17 -6.08
C ARG A 139 3.17 -0.11 -4.62
N TRP A 140 3.98 -0.96 -4.02
CA TRP A 140 3.94 -1.27 -2.60
C TRP A 140 5.19 -0.74 -1.91
N SER A 141 4.97 -0.15 -0.74
CA SER A 141 5.99 0.14 0.28
C SER A 141 5.84 -0.91 1.36
N VAL A 142 6.71 -1.92 1.36
CA VAL A 142 6.66 -3.06 2.28
C VAL A 142 7.56 -2.76 3.46
N MET A 143 7.01 -2.80 4.67
CA MET A 143 7.65 -2.24 5.86
C MET A 143 7.59 -3.19 7.06
N THR A 144 8.62 -3.17 7.88
CA THR A 144 8.65 -3.82 9.20
C THR A 144 9.34 -2.87 10.17
N ARG A 145 8.69 -2.56 11.29
CA ARG A 145 9.33 -1.83 12.39
C ARG A 145 10.37 -2.74 13.06
N VAL A 146 11.66 -2.43 12.91
CA VAL A 146 12.77 -3.23 13.46
C VAL A 146 13.47 -2.58 14.65
N GLU A 147 13.25 -1.28 14.87
CA GLU A 147 13.63 -0.57 16.10
C GLU A 147 12.39 0.04 16.75
N ASP A 148 12.13 -0.22 18.03
CA ASP A 148 10.96 0.35 18.74
C ASP A 148 11.19 1.83 19.11
N LEU A 149 10.92 2.71 18.14
CA LEU A 149 11.04 4.16 18.27
C LEU A 149 9.66 4.80 18.41
N SER A 150 9.58 5.84 19.24
CA SER A 150 8.43 6.74 19.22
C SER A 150 8.32 7.48 17.89
N GLU A 151 7.12 8.00 17.59
CA GLU A 151 6.89 8.82 16.39
C GLU A 151 7.82 10.04 16.35
N GLU A 152 8.00 10.72 17.49
CA GLU A 152 8.88 11.89 17.61
C GLU A 152 10.36 11.54 17.37
N GLU A 153 10.85 10.44 17.94
CA GLU A 153 12.23 10.00 17.73
C GLU A 153 12.48 9.57 16.29
N SER A 154 11.56 8.79 15.70
CA SER A 154 11.65 8.37 14.30
C SER A 154 11.66 9.58 13.36
N ALA A 155 10.75 10.54 13.57
CA ALA A 155 10.68 11.77 12.79
C ALA A 155 11.95 12.63 12.93
N ALA A 156 12.50 12.76 14.15
CA ALA A 156 13.73 13.49 14.38
C ALA A 156 14.92 12.88 13.62
N ARG A 157 15.08 11.55 13.66
CA ARG A 157 16.15 10.84 12.92
C ARG A 157 16.01 11.00 11.41
N VAL A 158 14.79 10.92 10.88
CA VAL A 158 14.52 11.14 9.44
C VAL A 158 14.85 12.58 9.04
N ALA A 159 14.50 13.58 9.86
CA ALA A 159 14.81 14.98 9.59
C ALA A 159 16.33 15.25 9.58
N GLU A 160 17.07 14.66 10.52
CA GLU A 160 18.54 14.76 10.57
C GLU A 160 19.19 14.12 9.35
N TRP A 161 18.75 12.91 8.97
CA TRP A 161 19.23 12.24 7.76
C TRP A 161 18.96 13.06 6.50
N ALA A 162 17.74 13.61 6.35
CA ALA A 162 17.37 14.40 5.18
C ALA A 162 18.22 15.67 5.05
N ALA A 163 18.52 16.34 6.16
CA ALA A 163 19.42 17.49 6.19
C ALA A 163 20.86 17.12 5.77
N SER A 164 21.33 15.92 6.14
CA SER A 164 22.67 15.43 5.75
C SER A 164 22.75 14.96 4.29
N ALA A 165 21.68 14.34 3.77
CA ALA A 165 21.63 13.81 2.40
C ALA A 165 21.49 14.91 1.33
N GLY A 166 20.81 16.02 1.66
CA GLY A 166 20.64 17.17 0.78
C GLY A 166 21.90 18.01 0.54
N GLY A 167 23.00 17.77 1.28
CA GLY A 167 24.25 18.53 1.17
C GLY A 167 25.25 18.02 0.11
N GLY A 168 24.96 16.90 -0.56
CA GLY A 168 25.93 16.18 -1.40
C GLY A 168 25.84 16.39 -2.92
N GLY A 169 24.91 17.19 -3.44
CA GLY A 169 24.67 17.31 -4.89
C GLY A 169 24.91 18.71 -5.46
N GLY A 170 26.06 18.94 -6.11
CA GLY A 170 26.16 19.95 -7.17
C GLY A 170 27.28 20.99 -7.09
N GLY A 171 28.51 20.61 -6.72
CA GLY A 171 29.71 21.37 -7.06
C GLY A 171 30.38 20.83 -8.32
N SER A 172 30.04 21.40 -9.47
CA SER A 172 30.84 21.43 -10.71
C SER A 172 30.40 22.70 -11.44
N GLY A 173 31.12 23.82 -11.35
CA GLY A 173 32.47 23.93 -11.86
C GLY A 173 32.37 24.18 -13.37
N ASP A 174 32.02 25.40 -13.75
CA ASP A 174 32.49 25.91 -15.04
C ASP A 174 32.78 27.42 -14.91
N SER A 175 34.07 27.68 -14.84
CA SER A 175 34.70 28.97 -15.07
C SER A 175 35.52 28.80 -16.35
N ASP A 176 35.04 29.38 -17.45
CA ASP A 176 35.85 29.90 -18.55
C ASP A 176 34.89 30.74 -19.42
N ALA A 177 35.03 32.06 -19.47
CA ALA A 177 36.00 32.80 -20.28
C ALA A 177 35.78 32.56 -21.79
N GLY A 178 35.11 33.51 -22.42
CA GLY A 178 34.88 33.62 -23.87
C GLY A 178 34.04 34.83 -24.21
#